data_AF-A0A4U1EZJ8-F1
#
_entry.id   AF-A0A4U1EZJ8-F1
#
_cell.length_a   1.000
_cell.length_b   1.000
_cell.length_c   1.000
_cell.angle_alpha   90.00
_cell.angle_beta   90.00
_cell.angle_gamma   90.00
#
_symmetry.space_group_name_H-M   'P 1'
#
loop_
_entity.id
_entity.type
_entity.pdbx_description
1 polymer ?
#
loop_
_entity_poly.entity_id
_entity_poly.type
_entity_poly.pdbx_seq_one_letter_code
_entity_poly.pdbx_strand_id
1 'polypeptide(L)'
;SFDVVIIGGGIVGLASARALILRHPALSIGVLEKEKDLAIHQTGHNSGVIHSGIYYKPESLKAKLCVQGAALIYEYCNQKGISYKQCGKLIVAVEQEEIPRLKALYERGLQNGVQDLRLIQQEDIKKKEPYC
;
A
#
# COMPACT_ATOMS: atom_id res chain seq x y z
N SER A 1 18.27 4.63 29.30
CA SER A 1 18.13 3.24 28.82
C SER A 1 16.79 3.12 28.13
N PHE A 2 16.66 2.23 27.14
CA PHE A 2 15.40 1.92 26.45
C PHE A 2 15.13 0.42 26.54
N ASP A 3 13.87 0.01 26.64
CA ASP A 3 13.47 -1.41 26.62
C ASP A 3 13.54 -1.98 25.21
N VAL A 4 13.18 -1.18 24.20
CA VAL A 4 13.25 -1.53 22.78
C VAL A 4 13.84 -0.38 21.99
N VAL A 5 14.78 -0.69 21.10
CA VAL A 5 15.34 0.27 20.15
C VAL A 5 15.07 -0.20 18.72
N ILE A 6 14.51 0.69 17.92
CA ILE A 6 14.24 0.48 16.50
C ILE A 6 15.30 1.22 15.68
N ILE A 7 15.93 0.51 14.75
CA ILE A 7 16.93 1.08 13.85
C ILE A 7 16.26 1.42 12.51
N GLY A 8 16.24 2.71 12.17
CA GLY A 8 15.67 3.26 10.94
C GLY A 8 14.40 4.09 11.17
N GLY A 9 14.44 5.35 10.77
CA GLY A 9 13.36 6.34 10.79
C GLY A 9 12.54 6.40 9.51
N GLY A 10 12.46 5.28 8.77
CA GLY A 10 11.54 5.11 7.65
C GLY A 10 10.14 4.65 8.08
N ILE A 11 9.20 4.53 7.13
CA ILE A 11 7.79 4.21 7.42
C ILE A 11 7.63 2.90 8.19
N VAL A 12 8.42 1.87 7.89
CA VAL A 12 8.35 0.58 8.60
C VAL A 12 8.83 0.74 10.06
N GLY A 13 9.93 1.46 10.30
CA GLY A 13 10.45 1.67 11.64
C GLY A 13 9.49 2.49 12.49
N LEU A 14 8.99 3.62 11.96
CA LEU A 14 8.04 4.48 12.67
C LEU A 14 6.68 3.81 12.89
N ALA A 15 6.17 3.04 11.93
CA ALA A 15 4.94 2.27 12.11
C ALA A 15 5.11 1.17 13.18
N SER A 16 6.28 0.53 13.23
CA SER A 16 6.61 -0.45 14.26
C SER A 16 6.68 0.20 15.64
N ALA A 17 7.35 1.36 15.76
CA ALA A 17 7.44 2.13 17.00
C ALA A 17 6.05 2.50 17.52
N ARG A 18 5.20 3.06 16.64
CA ARG A 18 3.82 3.41 16.96
C ARG A 18 3.03 2.19 17.41
N ALA A 19 3.12 1.08 16.70
CA ALA A 19 2.39 -0.14 17.06
C ALA A 19 2.81 -0.70 18.42
N LEU A 20 4.10 -0.63 18.77
CA LEU A 20 4.61 -1.06 20.06
C LEU A 20 4.14 -0.14 21.19
N ILE A 21 4.24 1.19 21.02
CA ILE A 21 3.78 2.17 22.02
C ILE A 21 2.29 1.98 22.33
N LEU A 22 1.46 1.75 21.31
CA LEU A 22 0.02 1.57 21.50
C LEU A 22 -0.35 0.25 22.19
N ARG A 23 0.43 -0.82 21.99
CA ARG A 23 0.18 -2.14 22.61
C ARG A 23 0.81 -2.28 23.99
N HIS A 24 1.92 -1.60 24.23
CA HIS A 24 2.73 -1.73 25.43
C HIS A 24 3.14 -0.34 25.95
N PRO A 25 2.20 0.43 26.52
CA PRO A 25 2.44 1.82 26.92
C PRO A 25 3.48 1.99 28.03
N ALA A 26 3.82 0.92 28.75
CA ALA A 26 4.86 0.92 29.78
C ALA A 26 6.28 0.79 29.24
N LEU A 27 6.46 0.35 27.98
CA LEU A 27 7.80 0.18 27.39
C LEU A 27 8.37 1.53 26.95
N SER A 28 9.62 1.77 27.33
CA SER A 28 10.44 2.84 26.78
C SER A 28 10.98 2.44 25.40
N ILE A 29 10.56 3.15 24.36
CA ILE A 29 10.90 2.83 22.96
C ILE A 29 11.74 3.96 22.37
N GLY A 30 12.92 3.61 21.85
CA GLY A 30 13.80 4.52 21.11
C GLY A 30 13.79 4.24 19.62
N VAL A 31 13.91 5.27 18.79
CA VAL A 31 14.16 5.14 17.35
C VAL A 31 15.50 5.80 17.03
N LEU A 32 16.40 5.06 16.39
CA LEU A 32 17.68 5.56 15.91
C LEU A 32 17.63 5.69 14.39
N GLU A 33 17.84 6.91 13.90
CA GLU A 33 18.01 7.23 12.48
C GLU A 33 19.42 7.81 12.29
N LYS A 34 20.10 7.39 11.22
CA LYS A 34 21.45 7.88 10.90
C LYS A 34 21.39 9.27 10.26
N GLU A 35 20.31 9.58 9.56
CA GLU A 35 20.09 10.86 8.91
C GLU A 35 19.59 11.91 9.91
N LYS A 36 19.72 13.19 9.56
CA LYS A 36 19.23 14.31 10.38
C LYS A 36 17.71 14.37 10.45
N ASP A 37 17.05 13.91 9.40
CA ASP A 37 15.60 13.94 9.23
C ASP A 37 15.06 12.52 8.96
N LEU A 38 13.78 12.32 9.26
CA LEU A 38 13.09 11.05 9.00
C LEU A 38 12.80 10.88 7.51
N ALA A 39 12.62 9.63 7.09
CA ALA A 39 12.18 9.26 5.74
C ALA A 39 13.08 9.74 4.57
N ILE A 40 14.33 10.14 4.81
CA ILE A 40 15.24 10.67 3.75
C ILE A 40 15.54 9.66 2.63
N HIS A 41 15.41 8.36 2.86
CA HIS A 41 15.68 7.33 1.84
C HIS A 41 14.40 6.86 1.11
N GLN A 42 14.17 5.54 1.02
CA GLN A 42 13.09 4.94 0.22
C GLN A 42 11.69 5.41 0.62
N THR A 43 11.47 5.76 1.90
CA THR A 43 10.17 6.27 2.36
C THR A 43 9.82 7.63 1.77
N GLY A 44 10.79 8.53 1.62
CA GLY A 44 10.61 9.83 0.97
C GLY A 44 10.68 9.78 -0.56
N HIS A 45 11.26 8.71 -1.12
CA HIS A 45 11.51 8.56 -2.55
C HIS A 45 10.78 7.34 -3.13
N ASN A 46 9.45 7.38 -3.12
CA ASN A 46 8.60 6.40 -3.80
C ASN A 46 7.39 7.10 -4.45
N SER A 47 6.57 6.34 -5.18
CA SER A 47 5.43 6.89 -5.93
C SER A 47 4.26 7.36 -5.04
N GLY A 48 4.29 7.09 -3.73
CA GLY A 48 3.20 7.42 -2.82
C GLY A 48 1.92 6.61 -3.06
N VAL A 49 1.97 5.55 -3.89
CA VAL A 49 0.79 4.76 -4.26
C VAL A 49 0.40 3.81 -3.14
N ILE A 50 -0.84 3.93 -2.68
CA ILE A 50 -1.48 2.90 -1.85
C ILE A 50 -1.89 1.76 -2.79
N HIS A 51 -1.10 0.69 -2.81
CA HIS A 51 -1.30 -0.43 -3.71
C HIS A 51 -2.51 -1.28 -3.31
N SER A 52 -3.24 -1.77 -4.31
CA SER A 52 -4.41 -2.64 -4.10
C SER A 52 -4.07 -4.09 -3.75
N GLY A 53 -2.85 -4.56 -4.08
CA GLY A 53 -2.40 -5.94 -3.83
C GLY A 53 -2.58 -6.92 -5.00
N ILE A 54 -3.10 -6.47 -6.15
CA ILE A 54 -3.47 -7.34 -7.28
C ILE A 54 -2.33 -8.18 -7.89
N TYR A 55 -1.08 -7.70 -7.85
CA TYR A 55 0.05 -8.37 -8.51
C TYR A 55 0.68 -9.48 -7.67
N TYR A 56 0.48 -9.47 -6.36
CA TYR A 56 1.27 -10.29 -5.44
C TYR A 56 0.80 -11.74 -5.45
N LYS A 57 1.75 -12.68 -5.28
CA LYS A 57 1.45 -14.10 -5.18
C LYS A 57 0.40 -14.34 -4.08
N PRO A 58 -0.69 -15.07 -4.35
CA PRO A 58 -1.68 -15.45 -3.35
C PRO A 58 -1.05 -16.09 -2.13
N GLU A 59 -1.69 -15.90 -0.98
CA GLU A 59 -1.24 -16.35 0.33
C GLU A 59 0.10 -15.80 0.84
N SER A 60 0.85 -15.04 0.04
CA SER A 60 2.08 -14.39 0.49
C SER A 60 1.81 -13.31 1.52
N LEU A 61 2.78 -13.07 2.41
CA LEU A 61 2.72 -11.94 3.34
C LEU A 61 2.55 -10.61 2.61
N LYS A 62 3.14 -10.45 1.42
CA LYS A 62 2.99 -9.23 0.63
C LYS A 62 1.54 -9.01 0.16
N ALA A 63 0.85 -10.07 -0.28
CA ALA A 63 -0.56 -10.00 -0.64
C ALA A 63 -1.42 -9.64 0.59
N LYS A 64 -1.27 -10.41 1.68
CA LYS A 64 -2.06 -10.24 2.91
C LYS A 64 -1.87 -8.85 3.53
N LEU A 65 -0.62 -8.44 3.73
CA LEU A 65 -0.29 -7.16 4.35
C LEU A 65 -0.61 -5.96 3.44
N CYS A 66 -0.56 -6.11 2.11
CA CYS A 66 -0.94 -5.01 1.22
C CYS A 66 -2.44 -4.73 1.28
N VAL A 67 -3.28 -5.76 1.18
CA VAL A 67 -4.74 -5.59 1.20
C VAL A 67 -5.21 -5.07 2.55
N GLN A 68 -4.73 -5.66 3.65
CA GLN A 68 -5.02 -5.18 5.00
C GLN A 68 -4.45 -3.77 5.23
N GLY A 69 -3.21 -3.53 4.81
CA GLY A 69 -2.52 -2.26 4.97
C GLY A 69 -3.17 -1.11 4.20
N ALA A 70 -3.74 -1.38 3.02
CA ALA A 70 -4.47 -0.39 2.24
C ALA A 70 -5.70 0.14 3.00
N ALA A 71 -6.48 -0.74 3.64
CA ALA A 71 -7.62 -0.30 4.47
C ALA A 71 -7.15 0.52 5.68
N LEU A 72 -6.13 0.02 6.40
CA LEU A 72 -5.59 0.66 7.60
C LEU A 72 -4.98 2.04 7.32
N ILE A 73 -4.32 2.23 6.17
CA ILE A 73 -3.70 3.53 5.86
C ILE A 73 -4.75 4.57 5.48
N TYR A 74 -5.83 4.21 4.79
CA TYR A 74 -6.94 5.14 4.54
C TYR A 74 -7.60 5.57 5.85
N GLU A 75 -7.87 4.63 6.76
CA GLU A 75 -8.39 4.93 8.09
C GLU A 75 -7.45 5.87 8.86
N TYR A 76 -6.15 5.56 8.87
CA TYR A 76 -5.14 6.38 9.54
C TYR A 76 -5.06 7.80 8.97
N CYS A 77 -5.07 7.94 7.64
CA CYS A 77 -5.06 9.24 6.98
C CYS A 77 -6.30 10.06 7.34
N ASN A 78 -7.49 9.45 7.36
CA ASN A 78 -8.72 10.10 7.79
C ASN A 78 -8.65 10.56 9.24
N GLN A 79 -8.22 9.69 10.16
CA GLN A 79 -8.08 10.01 11.58
C GLN A 79 -7.06 11.14 11.85
N LYS A 80 -6.04 11.26 11.01
CA LYS A 80 -4.96 12.25 11.16
C LYS A 80 -5.11 13.49 10.27
N GLY A 81 -6.15 13.56 9.44
CA GLY A 81 -6.31 14.63 8.47
C GLY A 81 -5.20 14.67 7.43
N ILE A 82 -4.56 13.53 7.13
CA ILE A 82 -3.53 13.43 6.09
C ILE A 82 -4.24 13.36 4.73
N SER A 83 -3.90 14.28 3.84
CA SER A 83 -4.49 14.33 2.51
C SER A 83 -4.05 13.14 1.66
N TYR A 84 -5.01 12.52 0.97
CA TYR A 84 -4.77 11.50 -0.05
C TYR A 84 -5.78 11.63 -1.18
N LYS A 85 -5.52 10.96 -2.30
CA LYS A 85 -6.45 10.86 -3.44
C LYS A 85 -6.74 9.39 -3.73
N GLN A 86 -8.00 9.00 -3.64
CA GLN A 86 -8.45 7.66 -4.04
C GLN A 86 -8.87 7.69 -5.52
N CYS A 87 -7.89 7.90 -6.42
CA CYS A 87 -8.13 8.05 -7.85
C CYS A 87 -8.37 6.73 -8.61
N GLY A 88 -8.17 5.58 -7.94
CA GLY A 88 -8.24 4.27 -8.58
C GLY A 88 -7.01 3.96 -9.45
N LYS A 89 -7.06 2.82 -10.14
CA LYS A 89 -6.01 2.36 -11.06
C LYS A 89 -6.64 1.55 -12.19
N LEU A 90 -6.25 1.84 -13.43
CA LEU A 90 -6.50 0.96 -14.57
C LEU A 90 -5.27 0.10 -14.87
N ILE A 91 -5.51 -1.15 -15.22
CA ILE A 91 -4.53 -2.07 -15.80
C ILE A 91 -5.09 -2.43 -17.16
N VAL A 92 -4.39 -2.03 -18.21
CA VAL A 92 -4.88 -2.09 -19.59
C VAL A 92 -4.09 -3.17 -20.33
N ALA A 93 -4.80 -4.03 -21.05
CA ALA A 93 -4.24 -4.86 -22.10
C ALA A 93 -4.30 -4.04 -23.39
N VAL A 94 -3.14 -3.71 -23.96
CA VAL A 94 -3.06 -2.90 -25.18
C VAL A 94 -3.07 -3.77 -26.44
N GLU A 95 -2.70 -5.04 -26.31
CA GLU A 95 -2.77 -6.05 -27.38
C GLU A 95 -3.66 -7.23 -26.98
N GLN A 96 -4.20 -7.95 -27.96
CA GLN A 96 -5.12 -9.08 -27.73
C GLN A 96 -4.45 -10.22 -26.93
N GLU A 97 -3.16 -10.45 -27.15
CA GLU A 97 -2.38 -11.50 -26.47
C GLU A 97 -2.18 -11.21 -24.96
N GLU A 98 -2.43 -9.98 -24.52
CA GLU A 98 -2.33 -9.60 -23.10
C GLU A 98 -3.62 -9.88 -22.31
N ILE A 99 -4.75 -10.08 -22.99
CA ILE A 99 -6.05 -10.33 -22.34
C ILE A 99 -6.01 -11.53 -21.39
N PRO A 100 -5.42 -12.69 -21.74
CA PRO A 100 -5.27 -13.80 -20.80
C PRO A 100 -4.49 -13.42 -19.53
N ARG A 101 -3.45 -12.59 -19.66
CA ARG A 101 -2.66 -12.11 -18.51
C ARG A 101 -3.47 -11.15 -17.64
N LEU A 102 -4.29 -10.29 -18.25
CA LEU A 102 -5.20 -9.40 -17.52
C LEU A 102 -6.27 -10.19 -16.74
N LYS A 103 -6.84 -11.23 -17.35
CA LYS A 103 -7.79 -12.14 -16.69
C LYS A 103 -7.14 -12.89 -15.51
N ALA A 104 -5.93 -13.39 -15.68
CA ALA A 104 -5.17 -14.02 -14.59
C ALA A 104 -4.86 -13.04 -13.44
N LEU A 105 -4.59 -11.76 -13.75
CA LEU A 105 -4.44 -10.72 -12.72
C LEU A 105 -5.76 -10.43 -12.00
N TYR A 106 -6.89 -10.43 -12.71
CA TYR A 106 -8.21 -10.28 -12.10
C TYR A 106 -8.50 -11.41 -11.11
N GLU A 107 -8.31 -12.66 -11.51
CA GLU A 107 -8.49 -13.83 -10.64
C GLU A 107 -7.57 -13.79 -9.42
N ARG A 108 -6.29 -13.41 -9.62
CA ARG A 108 -5.34 -13.21 -8.51
C ARG A 108 -5.80 -12.11 -7.56
N GLY A 109 -6.34 -11.02 -8.08
CA GLY A 109 -6.90 -9.95 -7.27
C GLY A 109 -8.06 -10.43 -6.40
N LEU A 110 -8.96 -11.23 -6.96
CA LEU A 110 -10.05 -11.86 -6.20
C LEU A 110 -9.51 -12.76 -5.08
N GLN A 111 -8.53 -13.62 -5.39
CA GLN A 111 -7.89 -14.50 -4.40
C GLN A 111 -7.21 -13.71 -3.28
N ASN A 112 -6.62 -12.57 -3.59
CA ASN A 112 -5.98 -11.70 -2.61
C ASN A 112 -6.98 -10.90 -1.77
N GLY A 113 -8.27 -10.87 -2.13
CA GLY A 113 -9.29 -10.07 -1.46
C GLY A 113 -9.26 -8.58 -1.83
N VAL A 114 -8.79 -8.25 -3.05
CA VAL A 114 -8.81 -6.87 -3.55
C VAL A 114 -10.25 -6.38 -3.69
N GLN A 115 -10.57 -5.28 -3.01
CA GLN A 115 -11.90 -4.67 -3.06
C GLN A 115 -12.11 -3.86 -4.34
N ASP A 116 -13.38 -3.71 -4.75
CA ASP A 116 -13.83 -2.91 -5.89
C ASP A 116 -13.17 -3.25 -7.24
N LEU A 117 -12.61 -4.45 -7.37
CA LEU A 117 -11.97 -4.92 -8.60
C LEU A 117 -13.02 -5.24 -9.67
N ARG A 118 -12.85 -4.68 -10.87
CA ARG A 118 -13.77 -4.90 -12.00
C ARG A 118 -12.98 -5.08 -13.30
N LEU A 119 -13.43 -6.02 -14.14
CA LEU A 119 -13.08 -6.02 -15.56
C LEU A 119 -14.01 -5.04 -16.27
N ILE A 120 -13.44 -4.18 -17.11
CA ILE A 120 -14.18 -3.20 -17.89
C ILE A 120 -13.81 -3.33 -19.37
N GLN A 121 -14.71 -2.91 -20.25
CA GLN A 121 -14.47 -2.90 -21.69
C GLN A 121 -13.81 -1.60 -22.14
N GLN A 122 -13.27 -1.58 -23.36
CA GLN A 122 -12.61 -0.41 -23.94
C GLN A 122 -13.47 0.87 -23.89
N GLU A 123 -14.78 0.73 -24.13
CA GLU A 123 -15.74 1.84 -24.12
C GLU A 123 -15.84 2.52 -22.74
N ASP A 124 -15.69 1.75 -21.67
CA ASP A 124 -15.74 2.26 -20.30
C ASP A 124 -14.42 2.91 -19.87
N ILE A 125 -13.29 2.54 -20.49
CA ILE A 125 -12.00 3.19 -20.29
C ILE A 125 -12.10 4.65 -20.73
N LYS A 126 -12.60 4.92 -21.95
CA LYS A 126 -12.74 6.31 -22.46
C LYS A 126 -13.66 7.18 -21.61
N LYS A 127 -14.67 6.60 -20.96
CA LYS A 127 -15.55 7.33 -20.03
C LYS A 127 -14.83 7.73 -18.74
N LYS A 128 -13.83 6.95 -18.31
CA LYS A 128 -13.06 7.18 -17.08
C LYS A 128 -11.82 8.04 -17.32
N GLU A 129 -11.08 7.72 -18.38
CA GLU A 129 -9.82 8.34 -18.78
C GLU A 129 -9.94 8.78 -20.24
N PRO A 130 -10.48 9.98 -20.52
CA PRO A 130 -10.82 10.42 -21.88
C PRO A 130 -9.61 10.70 -22.77
N TYR A 131 -8.41 10.76 -22.18
CA TYR A 131 -7.14 10.98 -22.89
C TYR A 131 -6.27 9.71 -22.99
N CYS A 132 -6.82 8.56 -22.59
CA CYS A 132 -6.17 7.25 -22.68
C CYS A 132 -6.36 6.60 -24.06
#